data_AF-A0A0L7KLP0-F1
#
_entry.id   AF-A0A0L7KLP0-F1
#
_cell.length_a   1.000
_cell.length_b   1.000
_cell.length_c   1.000
_cell.angle_alpha   90.00
_cell.angle_beta   90.00
_cell.angle_gamma   90.00
#
_symmetry.space_group_name_H-M   'P 1'
#
loop_
_entity.id
_entity.type
_entity.pdbx_description
1 polymer ?
#
loop_
_entity_poly.entity_id
_entity_poly.type
_entity_poly.pdbx_seq_one_letter_code
_entity_poly.pdbx_strand_id
1 'polypeptide(L)'
;MERGGSGGGGDYIEDKDAKHVLDKIGQQVYKEKVEKDVGAEAYKEALKGDLKKAKGSDETVGTDDPCTFEYNELAGANDGKRHPCTELSGNDVERFSNTLGGQCTDSKMRRDGIGACAPYRRLHLCHHNLESIDTTSKTASDTLLAE
;
A
#
# COMPACT_ATOMS: atom_id res chain seq x y z
N MET A 1 18.21 -11.81 -52.53
CA MET A 1 19.51 -11.12 -52.41
C MET A 1 19.61 -10.61 -51.00
N GLU A 2 20.44 -11.26 -50.20
CA GLU A 2 20.92 -10.73 -48.93
C GLU A 2 21.63 -9.39 -49.14
N ARG A 3 21.46 -8.46 -48.21
CA ARG A 3 22.50 -7.52 -47.80
C ARG A 3 22.44 -7.38 -46.29
N GLY A 4 23.40 -8.03 -45.62
CA GLY A 4 23.76 -7.70 -44.25
C GLY A 4 24.38 -6.30 -44.17
N GLY A 5 24.25 -5.71 -42.99
CA GLY A 5 24.83 -4.43 -42.63
C GLY A 5 24.92 -4.33 -41.11
N SER A 6 26.05 -4.79 -40.59
CA SER A 6 26.50 -4.74 -39.20
C SER A 6 26.72 -3.28 -38.73
N GLY A 7 26.48 -3.04 -37.44
CA GLY A 7 27.18 -2.01 -36.68
C GLY A 7 26.38 -0.74 -36.43
N GLY A 8 25.82 -0.67 -35.23
CA GLY A 8 25.21 0.55 -34.71
C GLY A 8 24.56 0.27 -33.38
N GLY A 9 25.37 -0.08 -32.37
CA GLY A 9 24.95 0.05 -30.96
C GLY A 9 24.76 1.54 -30.68
N GLY A 10 23.65 2.08 -31.19
CA GLY A 10 23.07 3.26 -30.60
C GLY A 10 22.54 2.80 -29.26
N ASP A 11 23.05 3.40 -28.18
CA ASP A 11 22.27 3.55 -26.97
C ASP A 11 20.90 4.03 -27.42
N TYR A 12 19.96 3.10 -27.54
CA TYR A 12 18.56 3.43 -27.58
C TYR A 12 18.40 4.21 -26.28
N ILE A 13 18.20 5.51 -26.39
CA ILE A 13 17.50 6.23 -25.35
C ILE A 13 16.14 5.55 -25.38
N GLU A 14 16.01 4.42 -24.68
CA GLU A 14 14.75 3.81 -24.35
C GLU A 14 13.93 4.96 -23.82
N ASP A 15 12.83 5.30 -24.49
CA ASP A 15 11.89 6.30 -24.04
C ASP A 15 11.41 5.86 -22.65
N LYS A 16 12.15 6.27 -21.61
CA LYS A 16 11.92 5.87 -20.24
C LYS A 16 10.59 6.48 -19.86
N ASP A 17 9.61 5.62 -19.67
CA ASP A 17 8.28 6.02 -19.25
C ASP A 17 8.35 6.81 -17.93
N ALA A 18 7.30 7.59 -17.66
CA ALA A 18 7.23 8.38 -16.43
C ALA A 18 7.40 7.49 -15.18
N LYS A 19 6.94 6.23 -15.24
CA LYS A 19 7.11 5.24 -14.18
C LYS A 19 8.58 4.94 -13.90
N HIS A 20 9.37 4.64 -14.92
CA HIS A 20 10.79 4.31 -14.80
C HIS A 20 11.58 5.47 -14.20
N VAL A 21 11.28 6.70 -14.62
CA VAL A 21 11.91 7.89 -14.04
C VAL A 21 11.55 8.05 -12.56
N LEU A 22 10.28 7.91 -12.21
CA LEU A 22 9.81 8.01 -10.81
C LEU A 22 10.37 6.89 -9.93
N ASP A 23 10.43 5.65 -10.42
CA ASP A 23 10.99 4.50 -9.70
C ASP A 23 12.49 4.70 -9.43
N LYS A 24 13.23 5.24 -10.41
CA LYS A 24 14.66 5.58 -10.24
C LYS A 24 14.86 6.65 -9.17
N ILE A 25 14.06 7.71 -9.19
CA ILE A 25 14.10 8.77 -8.16
C ILE A 25 13.72 8.18 -6.80
N GLY A 26 12.69 7.34 -6.73
CA GLY A 26 12.28 6.65 -5.50
C GLY A 26 13.41 5.80 -4.90
N GLN A 27 14.13 5.06 -5.73
CA GLN A 27 15.30 4.28 -5.32
C GLN A 27 16.42 5.17 -4.77
N GLN A 28 16.70 6.30 -5.42
CA GLN A 28 17.71 7.26 -4.95
C GLN A 28 17.32 7.85 -3.59
N VAL A 29 16.07 8.28 -3.43
CA VAL A 29 15.56 8.82 -2.17
C VAL A 29 15.66 7.79 -1.04
N TYR A 30 15.31 6.54 -1.30
CA TYR A 30 15.43 5.47 -0.31
C TYR A 30 16.89 5.29 0.15
N LYS A 31 17.83 5.12 -0.79
CA LYS A 31 19.25 4.91 -0.49
C LYS A 31 19.92 6.11 0.19
N GLU A 32 19.53 7.32 -0.18
CA GLU A 32 20.17 8.53 0.32
C GLU A 32 19.58 9.02 1.64
N LYS A 33 18.26 8.82 1.86
CA LYS A 33 17.55 9.38 3.02
C LYS A 33 17.03 8.35 4.00
N VAL A 34 16.54 7.21 3.53
CA VAL A 34 15.90 6.20 4.40
C VAL A 34 16.94 5.22 4.94
N GLU A 35 17.77 4.67 4.07
CA GLU A 35 18.79 3.67 4.44
C GLU A 35 19.94 4.28 5.27
N LYS A 36 20.23 5.56 5.06
CA LYS A 36 21.28 6.29 5.78
C LYS A 36 20.79 7.01 7.05
N ASP A 37 19.50 6.93 7.35
CA ASP A 37 18.96 7.56 8.56
C ASP A 37 19.39 6.78 9.80
N VAL A 38 20.17 7.43 10.65
CA VAL A 38 20.68 6.85 11.91
C VAL A 38 19.54 6.50 12.86
N GLY A 39 18.42 7.25 12.82
CA GLY A 39 17.24 6.95 13.60
C GLY A 39 16.54 5.67 13.17
N ALA A 40 16.60 5.33 11.88
CA ALA A 40 15.94 4.14 11.34
C ALA A 40 16.57 2.85 11.89
N GLU A 41 17.89 2.77 11.99
CA GLU A 41 18.58 1.58 12.52
C GLU A 41 18.34 1.39 14.03
N ALA A 42 18.21 2.47 14.81
CA ALA A 42 17.98 2.39 16.25
C ALA A 42 16.60 1.83 16.62
N TYR A 43 15.57 2.09 15.81
CA TYR A 43 14.19 1.69 16.08
C TYR A 43 13.67 0.58 15.17
N LYS A 44 14.49 0.09 14.23
CA LYS A 44 14.13 -0.94 13.26
C LYS A 44 13.48 -2.15 13.90
N GLU A 45 14.13 -2.73 14.91
CA GLU A 45 13.62 -3.92 15.60
C GLU A 45 12.42 -3.62 16.49
N ALA A 46 12.28 -2.37 16.98
CA ALA A 46 11.13 -1.95 17.78
C ALA A 46 9.87 -1.69 16.94
N LEU A 47 10.05 -1.29 15.67
CA LEU A 47 8.95 -1.02 14.73
C LEU A 47 8.63 -2.22 13.82
N LYS A 48 9.51 -3.21 13.76
CA LYS A 48 9.32 -4.43 12.99
C LYS A 48 8.16 -5.24 13.59
N GLY A 49 7.05 -5.25 12.88
CA GLY A 49 5.89 -6.09 13.22
C GLY A 49 6.15 -7.57 12.92
N ASP A 50 5.59 -8.43 13.75
CA ASP A 50 5.55 -9.88 13.58
C ASP A 50 4.09 -10.35 13.46
N LEU A 51 3.72 -10.84 12.27
CA LEU A 51 2.35 -11.26 11.96
C LEU A 51 1.89 -12.41 12.88
N LYS A 52 2.79 -13.29 13.35
CA LYS A 52 2.44 -14.39 14.27
C LYS A 52 1.92 -13.88 15.61
N LYS A 53 2.42 -12.72 16.05
CA LYS A 53 2.07 -12.10 17.33
C LYS A 53 0.81 -11.25 17.26
N ALA A 54 0.29 -11.00 16.05
CA ALA A 54 -0.84 -10.11 15.85
C ALA A 54 -2.18 -10.66 16.39
N LYS A 55 -2.39 -12.00 16.42
CA LYS A 55 -3.63 -12.63 16.91
C LYS A 55 -3.83 -12.50 18.44
N GLY A 56 -2.86 -11.99 19.19
CA GLY A 56 -3.02 -11.64 20.61
C GLY A 56 -3.30 -12.81 21.57
N SER A 57 -3.11 -14.07 21.14
CA SER A 57 -3.22 -15.25 22.01
C SER A 57 -2.01 -16.16 21.83
N ASP A 58 -1.38 -16.55 22.94
CA ASP A 58 -0.22 -17.45 22.96
C ASP A 58 -0.56 -18.90 22.50
N GLU A 59 -1.84 -19.23 22.38
CA GLU A 59 -2.32 -20.60 22.14
C GLU A 59 -2.74 -20.87 20.69
N THR A 60 -2.99 -19.84 19.88
CA THR A 60 -3.22 -19.99 18.44
C THR A 60 -2.11 -19.26 17.69
N VAL A 61 -1.05 -20.01 17.36
CA VAL A 61 0.00 -19.53 16.46
C VAL A 61 -0.66 -19.12 15.15
N GLY A 62 -0.81 -17.81 14.93
CA GLY A 62 -1.15 -17.28 13.63
C GLY A 62 -0.10 -17.70 12.62
N THR A 63 -0.52 -17.95 11.38
CA THR A 63 0.40 -18.14 10.26
C THR A 63 1.23 -16.86 10.05
N ASP A 64 2.52 -17.00 9.75
CA ASP A 64 3.34 -15.88 9.23
C ASP A 64 3.09 -15.62 7.75
N ASP A 65 2.39 -16.50 7.07
CA ASP A 65 2.04 -16.31 5.68
C ASP A 65 0.86 -15.33 5.58
N PRO A 66 1.08 -14.12 5.05
CA PRO A 66 0.02 -13.12 4.89
C PRO A 66 -1.06 -13.56 3.90
N CYS A 67 -0.81 -14.56 3.06
CA CYS A 67 -1.82 -15.06 2.12
C CYS A 67 -2.87 -15.96 2.80
N THR A 68 -2.49 -16.65 3.87
CA THR A 68 -3.36 -17.57 4.62
C THR A 68 -3.82 -16.97 5.95
N PHE A 69 -3.30 -15.82 6.33
CA PHE A 69 -3.66 -15.14 7.56
C PHE A 69 -5.14 -14.71 7.54
N GLU A 70 -5.87 -15.08 8.58
CA GLU A 70 -7.29 -14.77 8.73
C GLU A 70 -7.48 -13.40 9.37
N TYR A 71 -7.32 -12.36 8.57
CA TYR A 71 -7.46 -10.95 8.98
C TYR A 71 -8.83 -10.63 9.62
N ASN A 72 -9.88 -11.37 9.26
CA ASN A 72 -11.22 -11.17 9.78
C ASN A 72 -11.41 -11.71 11.21
N GLU A 73 -10.45 -12.45 11.76
CA GLU A 73 -10.56 -13.16 13.05
C GLU A 73 -9.67 -12.55 14.15
N LEU A 74 -9.09 -11.37 13.93
CA LEU A 74 -8.26 -10.69 14.92
C LEU A 74 -9.05 -10.34 16.19
N ALA A 75 -8.39 -10.37 17.35
CA ALA A 75 -8.99 -9.99 18.63
C ALA A 75 -9.54 -8.55 18.56
N GLY A 76 -10.87 -8.41 18.73
CA GLY A 76 -11.58 -7.14 18.53
C GLY A 76 -12.37 -7.04 17.22
N ALA A 77 -12.36 -8.09 16.39
CA ALA A 77 -13.34 -8.29 15.33
C ALA A 77 -14.72 -8.66 15.92
N ASN A 78 -15.35 -7.72 16.64
CA ASN A 78 -16.74 -7.88 17.05
C ASN A 78 -17.63 -8.03 15.80
N ASP A 79 -18.30 -9.18 15.69
CA ASP A 79 -19.37 -9.49 14.72
C ASP A 79 -19.00 -9.47 13.22
N GLY A 80 -17.76 -9.77 12.80
CA GLY A 80 -17.43 -9.85 11.36
C GLY A 80 -17.53 -8.51 10.61
N LYS A 81 -17.50 -7.38 11.32
CA LYS A 81 -17.64 -6.03 10.75
C LYS A 81 -16.35 -5.42 10.20
N ARG A 82 -15.20 -6.11 10.32
CA ARG A 82 -13.87 -5.61 9.92
C ARG A 82 -13.49 -5.91 8.46
N HIS A 83 -14.43 -6.25 7.57
CA HIS A 83 -14.05 -6.48 6.17
C HIS A 83 -13.50 -5.20 5.53
N PRO A 84 -12.27 -5.22 4.95
CA PRO A 84 -11.63 -4.02 4.40
C PRO A 84 -12.45 -3.28 3.34
N CYS A 85 -13.35 -3.99 2.66
CA CYS A 85 -14.16 -3.47 1.57
C CYS A 85 -15.65 -3.22 1.94
N THR A 86 -16.06 -3.28 3.22
CA THR A 86 -17.50 -3.17 3.61
C THR A 86 -18.16 -1.89 3.09
N GLU A 87 -17.49 -0.73 3.19
CA GLU A 87 -18.04 0.55 2.73
C GLU A 87 -18.12 0.70 1.21
N LEU A 88 -17.51 -0.22 0.45
CA LEU A 88 -17.81 -0.38 -0.98
C LEU A 88 -19.23 -0.97 -1.20
N SER A 89 -20.00 -1.15 -0.11
CA SER A 89 -21.44 -1.43 -0.06
C SER A 89 -21.86 -2.70 -0.78
N GLY A 90 -20.96 -3.69 -0.92
CA GLY A 90 -21.25 -4.90 -1.70
C GLY A 90 -21.60 -4.63 -3.17
N ASN A 91 -21.38 -3.40 -3.65
CA ASN A 91 -21.59 -3.00 -5.02
C ASN A 91 -20.26 -3.12 -5.75
N ASP A 92 -20.30 -3.70 -6.95
CA ASP A 92 -19.14 -3.79 -7.83
C ASP A 92 -18.85 -2.40 -8.39
N VAL A 93 -18.21 -1.55 -7.57
CA VAL A 93 -17.84 -0.21 -7.98
C VAL A 93 -16.72 -0.36 -9.01
N GLU A 94 -16.94 0.14 -10.22
CA GLU A 94 -15.94 0.10 -11.30
C GLU A 94 -14.69 0.91 -10.93
N ARG A 95 -13.73 0.27 -10.25
CA ARG A 95 -12.42 0.86 -9.92
C ARG A 95 -11.55 1.10 -11.14
N PHE A 96 -11.88 0.40 -12.23
CA PHE A 96 -11.23 0.43 -13.53
C PHE A 96 -12.24 0.78 -14.60
N SER A 97 -12.95 1.89 -14.40
CA SER A 97 -13.87 2.38 -15.42
C SER A 97 -13.09 2.94 -16.60
N ASN A 98 -13.57 2.68 -17.82
CA ASN A 98 -13.03 3.27 -19.04
C ASN A 98 -13.61 4.67 -19.32
N THR A 99 -14.63 5.08 -18.57
CA THR A 99 -15.36 6.34 -18.77
C THR A 99 -15.11 7.33 -17.64
N LEU A 100 -14.92 6.85 -16.41
CA LEU A 100 -14.63 7.66 -15.23
C LEU A 100 -13.13 7.65 -14.94
N GLY A 101 -12.48 8.83 -15.03
CA GLY A 101 -11.06 8.97 -14.75
C GLY A 101 -10.75 9.11 -13.25
N GLY A 102 -10.76 10.36 -12.76
CA GLY A 102 -10.44 10.67 -11.38
C GLY A 102 -11.26 11.84 -10.84
N GLN A 103 -11.39 11.91 -9.52
CA GLN A 103 -12.03 13.02 -8.84
C GLN A 103 -10.99 14.10 -8.51
N CYS A 104 -11.20 15.31 -9.05
CA CYS A 104 -10.31 16.47 -8.87
C CYS A 104 -10.93 17.57 -7.98
N THR A 105 -11.94 17.23 -7.18
CA THR A 105 -12.65 18.21 -6.34
C THR A 105 -11.81 18.59 -5.12
N ASP A 106 -11.61 19.89 -4.93
CA ASP A 106 -10.92 20.52 -3.81
C ASP A 106 -11.37 20.04 -2.42
N SER A 107 -12.69 19.96 -2.21
CA SER A 107 -13.32 19.61 -0.93
C SER A 107 -13.00 18.22 -0.38
N LYS A 108 -12.57 17.28 -1.24
CA LYS A 108 -12.24 15.90 -0.85
C LYS A 108 -10.74 15.63 -0.82
N MET A 109 -9.91 16.63 -1.10
CA MET A 109 -8.47 16.50 -1.18
C MET A 109 -7.79 17.44 -0.19
N ARG A 110 -6.69 16.98 0.44
CA ARG A 110 -5.90 17.83 1.35
C ARG A 110 -5.35 19.05 0.59
N ARG A 111 -5.22 20.18 1.30
CA ARG A 111 -4.72 21.46 0.76
C ARG A 111 -5.55 21.94 -0.45
N ASP A 112 -6.87 21.83 -0.33
CA ASP A 112 -7.87 22.30 -1.30
C ASP A 112 -7.70 21.70 -2.71
N GLY A 113 -7.09 20.51 -2.82
CA GLY A 113 -7.00 19.74 -4.07
C GLY A 113 -6.33 20.44 -5.26
N ILE A 114 -5.61 21.54 -5.03
CA ILE A 114 -5.06 22.34 -6.12
C ILE A 114 -4.04 21.51 -6.91
N GLY A 115 -4.40 21.16 -8.15
CA GLY A 115 -3.52 20.52 -9.12
C GLY A 115 -3.38 18.99 -9.01
N ALA A 116 -4.19 18.32 -8.20
CA ALA A 116 -4.16 16.86 -8.08
C ALA A 116 -5.56 16.24 -8.33
N CYS A 117 -5.58 15.03 -8.86
CA CYS A 117 -6.79 14.25 -9.09
C CYS A 117 -6.63 12.87 -8.48
N ALA A 118 -7.58 12.46 -7.63
CA ALA A 118 -7.59 11.13 -7.04
C ALA A 118 -8.15 10.11 -8.06
N PRO A 119 -7.41 9.05 -8.42
CA PRO A 119 -7.91 8.02 -9.32
C PRO A 119 -9.02 7.19 -8.65
N TYR A 120 -9.96 6.67 -9.42
CA TYR A 120 -11.06 5.82 -8.92
C TYR A 120 -10.57 4.64 -8.08
N ARG A 121 -9.45 4.01 -8.47
CA ARG A 121 -8.77 2.98 -7.68
C ARG A 121 -8.42 3.42 -6.25
N ARG A 122 -8.07 4.70 -6.02
CA ARG A 122 -7.75 5.22 -4.68
C ARG A 122 -9.00 5.64 -3.91
N LEU A 123 -10.04 6.13 -4.60
CA LEU A 123 -11.33 6.49 -4.00
C LEU A 123 -12.04 5.26 -3.41
N HIS A 124 -11.87 4.11 -4.05
CA HIS A 124 -12.48 2.83 -3.65
C HIS A 124 -11.45 1.84 -3.11
N LEU A 125 -10.51 2.35 -2.31
CA LEU A 125 -9.52 1.52 -1.63
C LEU A 125 -10.20 0.73 -0.50
N CYS A 126 -9.88 -0.55 -0.36
CA CYS A 126 -10.36 -1.35 0.77
C CYS A 126 -9.53 -1.05 2.01
N HIS A 127 -10.06 -0.19 2.88
CA HIS A 127 -9.38 0.31 4.07
C HIS A 127 -10.30 0.47 5.29
N HIS A 128 -11.52 -0.08 5.22
CA HIS A 128 -12.52 0.11 6.27
C HIS A 128 -12.12 -0.51 7.62
N ASN A 129 -11.34 -1.59 7.56
CA ASN A 129 -10.64 -2.18 8.70
C ASN A 129 -9.81 -1.11 9.46
N LEU A 130 -9.09 -0.24 8.73
CA LEU A 130 -8.26 0.82 9.32
C LEU A 130 -9.07 1.95 9.96
N GLU A 131 -10.29 2.20 9.47
CA GLU A 131 -11.22 3.20 10.04
C GLU A 131 -11.85 2.72 11.35
N SER A 132 -11.94 1.40 11.52
CA SER A 132 -12.57 0.74 12.67
C SER A 132 -11.56 0.30 13.75
N ILE A 133 -10.29 0.70 13.64
CA ILE A 133 -9.25 0.38 14.64
C ILE A 133 -9.59 1.09 15.96
N ASP A 134 -9.62 0.33 17.05
CA ASP A 134 -9.77 0.89 18.40
C ASP A 134 -8.46 1.51 18.88
N THR A 135 -8.41 2.85 18.87
CA THR A 135 -7.25 3.65 19.29
C THR A 135 -7.02 3.66 20.81
N THR A 136 -7.93 3.12 21.61
CA THR A 136 -7.81 3.08 23.08
C THR A 136 -7.06 1.85 23.58
N SER A 137 -6.99 0.79 22.78
CA SER A 137 -6.10 -0.35 23.03
C SER A 137 -4.67 -0.01 22.55
N LYS A 138 -3.64 -0.55 23.22
CA LYS A 138 -2.25 -0.39 22.76
C LYS A 138 -2.07 -1.18 21.46
N THR A 139 -2.38 -0.57 20.31
CA THR A 139 -2.04 -1.15 19.01
C THR A 139 -0.52 -1.16 18.88
N ALA A 140 0.09 -2.33 19.11
CA ALA A 140 1.53 -2.54 18.94
C ALA A 140 1.86 -2.67 17.45
N SER A 141 3.15 -2.60 17.10
CA SER A 141 3.66 -2.83 15.75
C SER A 141 3.12 -4.11 15.11
N ASP A 142 3.00 -5.17 15.92
CA ASP A 142 2.54 -6.49 15.49
C ASP A 142 1.05 -6.48 15.12
N THR A 143 0.19 -5.90 15.97
CA THR A 143 -1.25 -5.82 15.72
C THR A 143 -1.56 -4.88 14.55
N LEU A 144 -0.87 -3.74 14.44
CA LEU A 144 -1.07 -2.79 13.33
C LEU A 144 -0.63 -3.39 11.98
N LEU A 145 0.40 -4.24 11.96
CA LEU A 145 0.84 -4.95 10.75
C LEU A 145 -0.27 -5.87 10.19
N ALA A 146 -1.13 -6.37 11.07
CA ALA A 146 -2.23 -7.25 10.69
C ALA A 146 -3.54 -6.53 10.42
N GLU A 147 -3.61 -5.20 10.50
CA GLU A 147 -4.82 -4.48 10.11
C GLU A 147 -4.87 -4.31 8.59
#